data_AF-A0AAD3SZL2-F1
#
_entry.id   AF-A0AAD3SZL2-F1
#
_cell.length_a   1.000
_cell.length_b   1.000
_cell.length_c   1.000
_cell.angle_alpha   90.00
_cell.angle_beta   90.00
_cell.angle_gamma   90.00
#
_symmetry.space_group_name_H-M   'P 1'
#
loop_
_entity.id
_entity.type
_entity.pdbx_description
1 polymer ?
#
loop_
_entity_poly.entity_id
_entity_poly.type
_entity_poly.pdbx_seq_one_letter_code
_entity_poly.pdbx_strand_id
1 'polypeptide(L)'
;MSQPTANVDPEPIKNDTRDALLIVASLIASVTFQAGVNPPDRIWDGREGFIMMFFVCNTWALSASAYLILTLTKGISHNSEIRIAIGAMMSSYEFAIFAITDKATLYRYHLVVAWVPIGVIWLIEQVRKR
;
A
#
# COMPACT_ATOMS: atom_id res chain seq x y z
N MET A 1 -26.04 27.72 43.66
CA MET A 1 -26.68 26.85 42.65
C MET A 1 -25.61 26.52 41.61
N SER A 2 -24.94 25.37 41.76
CA SER A 2 -23.82 24.95 40.91
C SER A 2 -24.37 24.41 39.58
N GLN A 3 -23.95 25.02 38.47
CA GLN A 3 -24.21 24.48 37.14
C GLN A 3 -23.53 23.10 36.98
N PRO A 4 -24.17 22.10 36.38
CA PRO A 4 -23.50 20.86 35.99
C PRO A 4 -22.51 21.18 34.88
N THR A 5 -21.21 21.05 35.15
CA THR A 5 -20.19 21.03 34.10
C THR A 5 -20.40 19.75 33.31
N ALA A 6 -21.04 19.86 32.15
CA ALA A 6 -21.07 18.78 31.17
C ALA A 6 -19.62 18.47 30.79
N ASN A 7 -19.07 17.40 31.36
CA ASN A 7 -17.86 16.75 30.86
C ASN A 7 -18.18 16.25 29.46
N VAL A 8 -17.85 17.06 28.46
CA VAL A 8 -17.76 16.61 27.08
C VAL A 8 -16.41 15.89 27.00
N ASP A 9 -16.43 14.58 27.21
CA ASP A 9 -15.25 13.74 27.06
C ASP A 9 -14.74 13.83 25.60
N PRO A 10 -13.53 14.35 25.33
CA PRO A 10 -13.07 14.54 23.97
C PRO A 10 -12.42 13.26 23.42
N GLU A 11 -13.17 12.17 23.25
CA GLU A 11 -12.68 10.94 22.59
C GLU A 11 -13.71 10.25 21.65
N PRO A 12 -14.28 10.93 20.62
CA PRO A 12 -14.85 10.22 19.46
C PRO A 12 -14.11 10.46 18.12
N ILE A 13 -13.39 11.57 17.97
CA ILE A 13 -12.86 12.03 16.66
C ILE A 13 -11.71 11.13 16.13
N LYS A 14 -10.95 10.53 17.05
CA LYS A 14 -9.74 9.74 16.73
C LYS A 14 -10.07 8.40 16.08
N ASN A 15 -11.16 7.76 16.49
CA ASN A 15 -11.59 6.48 15.92
C ASN A 15 -12.26 6.68 14.56
N ASP A 16 -13.14 7.66 14.41
CA ASP A 16 -13.78 7.97 13.12
C ASP A 16 -12.76 8.28 12.03
N THR A 17 -11.73 9.05 12.38
CA THR A 17 -10.62 9.37 11.45
C THR A 17 -9.82 8.12 11.07
N ARG A 18 -9.50 7.26 12.05
CA ARG A 18 -8.76 6.01 11.81
C ARG A 18 -9.54 5.08 10.89
N ASP A 19 -10.83 4.95 11.13
CA ASP A 19 -11.71 4.04 10.38
C ASP A 19 -11.94 4.56 8.95
N ALA A 20 -12.11 5.87 8.77
CA ALA A 20 -12.13 6.50 7.45
C ALA A 20 -10.81 6.30 6.68
N LEU A 21 -9.66 6.48 7.35
CA LEU A 21 -8.34 6.26 6.74
C LEU A 21 -8.11 4.79 6.37
N LEU A 22 -8.61 3.83 7.15
CA LEU A 22 -8.55 2.40 6.81
C LEU A 22 -9.36 2.08 5.55
N ILE A 23 -10.54 2.67 5.39
CA ILE A 23 -11.37 2.53 4.19
C ILE A 23 -10.66 3.14 2.98
N VAL A 24 -10.12 4.35 3.11
CA VAL A 24 -9.38 5.00 2.01
C VAL A 24 -8.15 4.19 1.64
N ALA A 25 -7.39 3.69 2.62
CA ALA A 25 -6.20 2.87 2.37
C ALA A 25 -6.56 1.55 1.66
N SER A 26 -7.62 0.86 2.10
CA SER A 26 -8.06 -0.39 1.46
C SER A 26 -8.59 -0.17 0.03
N LEU A 27 -9.25 0.97 -0.21
CA LEU A 27 -9.69 1.34 -1.55
C LEU A 27 -8.51 1.62 -2.48
N ILE A 28 -7.51 2.38 -2.03
CA ILE A 28 -6.28 2.63 -2.80
C ILE A 28 -5.57 1.30 -3.10
N ALA A 29 -5.42 0.43 -2.11
CA ALA A 29 -4.81 -0.89 -2.30
C ALA A 29 -5.56 -1.71 -3.36
N SER A 30 -6.89 -1.71 -3.31
CA SER A 30 -7.72 -2.46 -4.25
C SER A 30 -7.62 -1.90 -5.67
N VAL A 31 -7.72 -0.58 -5.85
CA VAL A 31 -7.65 0.07 -7.17
C VAL A 31 -6.27 -0.12 -7.80
N THR A 32 -5.20 0.01 -7.01
CA THR A 32 -3.82 -0.18 -7.50
C THR A 32 -3.53 -1.63 -7.86
N PHE A 33 -4.02 -2.59 -7.08
CA PHE A 33 -3.93 -4.01 -7.42
C PHE A 33 -4.64 -4.31 -8.75
N GLN A 34 -5.90 -3.86 -8.90
CA GLN A 34 -6.67 -4.05 -10.12
C GLN A 34 -5.99 -3.42 -11.34
N ALA A 35 -5.48 -2.20 -11.21
CA ALA A 35 -4.78 -1.50 -12.28
C ALA A 35 -3.46 -2.17 -12.67
N GLY A 36 -2.74 -2.77 -11.70
CA GLY A 36 -1.49 -3.48 -11.97
C GLY A 36 -1.69 -4.86 -12.60
N VAL A 37 -2.71 -5.62 -12.19
CA VAL A 37 -2.97 -6.96 -12.77
C VAL A 37 -3.73 -6.90 -14.10
N ASN A 38 -4.48 -5.83 -14.34
CA ASN A 38 -5.17 -5.58 -15.60
C ASN A 38 -4.74 -4.23 -16.19
N PRO A 39 -3.49 -4.13 -16.66
CA PRO A 39 -2.93 -2.87 -17.10
C PRO A 39 -3.52 -2.45 -18.47
N PRO A 40 -3.54 -1.14 -18.78
CA PRO A 40 -4.24 -0.64 -19.95
C PRO A 40 -3.56 -1.06 -21.26
N ASP A 41 -4.28 -1.79 -22.14
CA ASP A 41 -3.80 -2.30 -23.44
C ASP A 41 -3.18 -1.25 -24.38
N ARG A 42 -3.40 0.05 -24.13
CA ARG A 42 -2.91 1.14 -25.00
C ARG A 42 -1.56 1.73 -24.57
N ILE A 43 -0.98 1.30 -23.45
CA ILE A 43 0.33 1.78 -22.97
C ILE A 43 1.48 1.00 -23.63
N TRP A 44 1.20 -0.15 -24.24
CA TRP A 44 2.18 -1.11 -24.76
C TRP A 44 2.70 -0.83 -26.17
N ASP A 45 2.17 0.17 -26.87
CA ASP A 45 2.62 0.56 -28.21
C ASP A 45 4.01 1.24 -28.17
N GLY A 46 5.06 0.44 -27.99
CA GLY A 46 6.46 0.82 -28.13
C GLY A 46 7.04 1.70 -27.01
N ARG A 47 6.36 1.79 -25.86
CA ARG A 47 6.71 2.71 -24.76
C ARG A 47 7.03 2.00 -23.45
N GLU A 48 8.01 1.10 -23.49
CA GLU A 48 8.54 0.34 -22.33
C GLU A 48 8.77 1.20 -21.08
N GLY A 49 9.36 2.40 -21.23
CA GLY A 49 9.61 3.30 -20.09
C GLY A 49 8.35 3.78 -19.37
N PHE A 50 7.25 4.00 -20.09
CA PHE A 50 5.97 4.40 -19.49
C PHE A 50 5.29 3.24 -18.78
N ILE A 51 5.42 2.02 -19.31
CA ILE A 51 4.95 0.79 -18.67
C ILE A 51 5.68 0.60 -17.33
N MET A 52 7.00 0.76 -17.32
CA MET A 52 7.79 0.67 -16.09
C MET A 52 7.39 1.74 -15.07
N MET A 53 7.23 2.99 -15.51
CA MET A 53 6.82 4.09 -14.62
C MET A 53 5.43 3.85 -14.03
N PHE A 54 4.49 3.30 -14.81
CA PHE A 54 3.19 2.87 -14.32
C PHE A 54 3.30 1.79 -13.24
N PHE A 55 4.07 0.72 -13.47
CA PHE A 55 4.24 -0.34 -12.47
C PHE A 55 4.96 0.13 -11.22
N VAL A 56 6.03 0.93 -11.35
CA VAL A 56 6.76 1.50 -10.20
C VAL A 56 5.84 2.39 -9.35
N CYS A 57 5.07 3.27 -9.98
CA CYS A 57 4.13 4.12 -9.27
C CYS A 57 3.03 3.30 -8.56
N ASN A 58 2.48 2.27 -9.20
CA ASN A 58 1.48 1.40 -8.58
C ASN A 58 2.07 0.60 -7.40
N THR A 59 3.28 0.05 -7.53
CA THR A 59 3.96 -0.66 -6.44
C THR A 59 4.18 0.26 -5.25
N TRP A 60 4.55 1.53 -5.49
CA TRP A 60 4.72 2.51 -4.42
C TRP A 60 3.41 2.85 -3.72
N ALA A 61 2.34 3.08 -4.49
CA ALA A 61 1.02 3.37 -3.97
C ALA A 61 0.43 2.19 -3.18
N LEU A 62 0.57 0.97 -3.71
CA LEU A 62 0.16 -0.27 -3.05
C LEU A 62 0.95 -0.46 -1.74
N SER A 63 2.26 -0.27 -1.75
CA SER A 63 3.10 -0.38 -0.54
C SER A 63 2.77 0.68 0.51
N ALA A 64 2.53 1.93 0.09
CA ALA A 64 2.13 3.01 1.00
C ALA A 64 0.76 2.76 1.65
N SER A 65 -0.20 2.29 0.86
CA SER A 65 -1.53 1.92 1.37
C SER A 65 -1.49 0.72 2.31
N ALA A 66 -0.72 -0.32 1.97
CA ALA A 66 -0.47 -1.47 2.84
C ALA A 66 0.18 -1.06 4.18
N TYR A 67 1.17 -0.16 4.14
CA TYR A 67 1.79 0.38 5.34
C TYR A 67 0.81 1.17 6.22
N LEU A 68 -0.10 1.94 5.60
CA LEU A 68 -1.14 2.68 6.29
C LEU A 68 -2.13 1.72 6.97
N ILE A 69 -2.58 0.67 6.28
CA ILE A 69 -3.42 -0.38 6.86
C ILE A 69 -2.72 -1.03 8.06
N LEU A 70 -1.43 -1.38 7.92
CA LEU A 70 -0.66 -1.96 9.02
C LEU A 70 -0.52 -1.01 10.21
N THR A 71 -0.35 0.28 9.97
CA THR A 71 -0.15 1.27 11.04
C THR A 71 -1.45 1.57 11.77
N LEU A 72 -2.56 1.69 11.05
CA LEU A 72 -3.88 1.96 11.62
C LEU A 72 -4.44 0.73 12.35
N THR A 73 -4.08 -0.48 11.90
CA THR A 73 -4.60 -1.72 12.50
C THR A 73 -3.80 -2.20 13.72
N LYS A 74 -2.58 -1.67 13.97
CA LYS A 74 -1.68 -2.09 15.08
C LYS A 74 -2.33 -2.17 16.47
N GLY A 75 -3.44 -1.47 16.72
CA GLY A 75 -4.16 -1.50 18.00
C GLY A 75 -5.20 -2.62 18.15
N ILE A 76 -5.44 -3.44 17.12
CA ILE A 76 -6.48 -4.49 17.14
C ILE A 76 -5.86 -5.84 17.55
N SER A 77 -6.58 -6.64 18.35
CA SER A 77 -6.11 -7.95 18.85
C SER A 77 -5.62 -8.92 17.75
N HIS A 78 -6.10 -8.73 16.51
CA HIS A 78 -5.93 -9.65 15.39
C HIS A 78 -4.86 -9.20 14.37
N ASN A 79 -3.75 -8.68 14.87
CA ASN A 79 -2.67 -8.06 14.07
C ASN A 79 -1.87 -9.03 13.19
N SER A 80 -1.80 -10.31 13.55
CA SER A 80 -1.00 -11.31 12.82
C SER A 80 -1.64 -11.74 11.52
N GLU A 81 -2.96 -11.96 11.51
CA GLU A 81 -3.67 -12.39 10.30
C GLU A 81 -3.66 -11.30 9.24
N ILE A 82 -3.79 -10.04 9.63
CA ILE A 82 -3.73 -8.89 8.71
C ILE A 82 -2.33 -8.72 8.12
N ARG A 83 -1.26 -8.94 8.91
CA ARG A 83 0.11 -8.93 8.39
C ARG A 83 0.35 -10.04 7.36
N ILE A 84 -0.16 -11.24 7.64
CA ILE A 84 -0.04 -12.38 6.73
C ILE A 84 -0.85 -12.13 5.46
N ALA A 85 -2.08 -11.62 5.57
CA ALA A 85 -2.93 -11.29 4.43
C ALA A 85 -2.32 -10.20 3.53
N ILE A 86 -1.79 -9.12 4.12
CA ILE A 86 -1.10 -8.06 3.38
C ILE A 86 0.16 -8.60 2.71
N GLY A 87 0.96 -9.41 3.42
CA GLY A 87 2.13 -10.07 2.85
C GLY A 87 1.77 -10.93 1.64
N ALA A 88 0.75 -11.77 1.77
CA ALA A 88 0.26 -12.62 0.68
C ALA A 88 -0.27 -11.79 -0.51
N MET A 89 -0.97 -10.69 -0.25
CA MET A 89 -1.46 -9.76 -1.28
C MET A 89 -0.31 -9.09 -2.04
N MET A 90 0.75 -8.67 -1.36
CA MET A 90 1.92 -8.07 -2.00
C MET A 90 2.65 -9.11 -2.87
N SER A 91 2.81 -10.34 -2.38
CA SER A 91 3.44 -11.42 -3.15
C SER A 91 2.65 -11.84 -4.39
N SER A 92 1.32 -11.89 -4.32
CA SER A 92 0.49 -12.21 -5.50
C SER A 92 0.55 -11.11 -6.57
N TYR A 93 0.65 -9.85 -6.16
CA TYR A 93 0.85 -8.71 -7.04
C TYR A 93 2.21 -8.77 -7.76
N GLU A 94 3.30 -9.05 -7.03
CA GLU A 94 4.63 -9.22 -7.61
C GLU A 94 4.65 -10.34 -8.67
N PHE A 95 3.99 -11.46 -8.37
CA PHE A 95 3.90 -12.59 -9.30
C PHE A 95 3.07 -12.24 -10.55
N ALA A 96 2.04 -11.41 -10.41
CA ALA A 96 1.25 -10.94 -11.55
C ALA A 96 2.07 -10.01 -12.46
N ILE A 97 2.83 -9.06 -11.90
CA ILE A 97 3.74 -8.21 -12.71
C ILE A 97 4.78 -9.07 -13.44
N PHE A 98 5.33 -10.07 -12.76
CA PHE A 98 6.29 -11.00 -13.36
C PHE A 98 5.69 -11.76 -14.55
N ALA A 99 4.41 -12.14 -14.48
CA ALA A 99 3.73 -12.83 -15.57
C ALA A 99 3.41 -11.93 -16.77
N ILE A 100 3.17 -10.63 -16.54
CA ILE A 100 2.77 -9.68 -17.58
C ILE A 100 3.98 -9.05 -18.29
N THR A 101 5.12 -8.92 -17.61
CA THR A 101 6.30 -8.22 -18.13
C THR A 101 7.17 -9.14 -18.97
N ASP A 102 7.61 -8.71 -20.15
CA ASP A 102 8.52 -9.49 -21.01
C ASP A 102 9.87 -9.75 -20.32
N LYS A 103 10.44 -10.95 -20.54
CA LYS A 103 11.62 -11.45 -19.81
C LYS A 103 12.86 -10.57 -19.99
N ALA A 104 13.02 -9.95 -21.16
CA ALA A 104 14.16 -9.08 -21.46
C ALA A 104 14.09 -7.76 -20.67
N THR A 105 12.89 -7.18 -20.56
CA THR A 105 12.64 -5.97 -19.78
C THR A 105 12.67 -6.28 -18.28
N LEU A 106 12.13 -7.43 -17.87
CA LEU A 106 12.11 -7.91 -16.50
C LEU A 106 13.54 -8.08 -15.93
N TYR A 107 14.45 -8.72 -16.66
CA TYR A 107 15.83 -8.93 -16.19
C TYR A 107 16.62 -7.62 -15.98
N ARG A 108 16.34 -6.59 -16.80
CA ARG A 108 16.99 -5.28 -16.71
C ARG A 108 16.52 -4.44 -15.51
N TYR A 109 15.26 -4.59 -15.08
CA TYR A 109 14.64 -3.67 -14.12
C TYR A 109 14.13 -4.34 -12.84
N HIS A 110 14.31 -5.66 -12.68
CA HIS A 110 13.86 -6.46 -11.54
C HIS A 110 14.29 -5.92 -10.17
N LEU A 111 15.49 -5.35 -10.08
CA LEU A 111 16.03 -4.79 -8.83
C LEU A 111 15.38 -3.44 -8.48
N VAL A 112 14.98 -2.64 -9.48
CA VAL A 112 14.41 -1.30 -9.28
C VAL A 112 12.91 -1.37 -8.97
N VAL A 113 12.18 -2.29 -9.60
CA VAL A 113 10.72 -2.42 -9.41
C VAL A 113 10.37 -3.12 -8.10
N ALA A 114 11.12 -4.18 -7.72
CA ALA A 114 10.78 -5.00 -6.55
C ALA A 114 11.45 -4.52 -5.26
N TRP A 115 12.76 -4.26 -5.28
CA TRP A 115 13.52 -4.11 -4.02
C TRP A 115 13.70 -2.67 -3.55
N VAL A 116 13.78 -1.71 -4.47
CA VAL A 116 13.97 -0.28 -4.12
C VAL A 116 12.77 0.30 -3.36
N PRO A 117 11.50 0.13 -3.78
CA PRO A 117 10.36 0.71 -3.07
C PRO A 117 10.19 0.12 -1.67
N ILE A 118 10.36 -1.19 -1.54
CA ILE A 118 10.32 -1.92 -0.26
C ILE A 118 11.46 -1.44 0.65
N GLY A 119 12.68 -1.33 0.11
CA GLY A 119 13.85 -0.86 0.85
C GLY A 119 13.70 0.58 1.36
N VAL A 120 13.12 1.49 0.57
CA VAL A 120 12.87 2.88 0.98
C VAL A 120 11.80 2.94 2.08
N ILE A 121 10.71 2.20 1.96
CA ILE A 121 9.65 2.17 2.98
C ILE A 121 10.17 1.57 4.28
N TRP A 122 10.94 0.48 4.20
CA TRP A 122 11.61 -0.11 5.35
C TRP A 122 12.60 0.86 6.01
N LEU A 123 13.37 1.61 5.22
CA LEU A 123 14.30 2.63 5.74
C LEU A 123 13.54 3.77 6.46
N ILE A 124 12.44 4.26 5.90
CA ILE A 124 11.58 5.28 6.52
C ILE A 124 11.01 4.76 7.85
N GLU A 125 10.63 3.48 7.93
CA GLU A 125 10.23 2.86 9.19
C GLU A 125 11.35 2.83 10.23
N GLN A 126 12.59 2.53 9.83
CA GLN A 126 13.74 2.50 10.73
C GLN A 126 14.08 3.89 11.27
N VAL A 127 14.00 4.93 10.43
CA VAL A 127 14.25 6.32 10.83
C VAL A 127 13.18 6.82 11.80
N ARG A 128 11.91 6.43 11.61
CA ARG A 128 10.79 6.84 12.46
C ARG A 128 10.66 6.05 13.77
N LYS A 129 11.37 4.92 13.89
CA LYS A 129 11.47 4.13 15.13
C LYS A 129 12.57 4.62 16.08
N ARG A 130 13.43 5.56 15.63
CA ARG A 130 14.42 6.25 16.47
C ARG A 130 13.85 7.57 16.98
#